data_AF-A0A7W5TKM4-F1
#
_entry.id   AF-A0A7W5TKM4-F1
#
_cell.length_a   1.000
_cell.length_b   1.000
_cell.length_c   1.000
_cell.angle_alpha   90.00
_cell.angle_beta   90.00
_cell.angle_gamma   90.00
#
_symmetry.space_group_name_H-M   'P 1'
#
loop_
_entity.id
_entity.type
_entity.pdbx_description
1 polymer ?
#
loop_
_entity_poly.entity_id
_entity_poly.type
_entity_poly.pdbx_seq_one_letter_code
_entity_poly.pdbx_strand_id
1 'polypeptide(L)'
;MSSLPVVGAAMTIDELENHRNWLFEKSRDLELQSFIDADVLNGDWTPRADRARKLLDGFKGRVGIHGPFWGFVIASQDPDIRAVVSRRMLQGLDVAPRSAARTWSSTAPIRPGAITTSTTIPASAKASSIIAIRRCGKP
;
A
#
# COMPACT_ATOMS: atom_id res chain seq x y z
N MET A 1 -26.90 3.83 -23.18
CA MET A 1 -25.96 2.74 -22.86
C MET A 1 -25.24 3.10 -21.58
N SER A 2 -25.28 2.25 -20.56
CA SER A 2 -24.48 2.46 -19.35
C SER A 2 -23.01 2.24 -19.68
N SER A 3 -22.16 3.25 -19.47
CA SER A 3 -20.72 3.10 -19.63
C SER A 3 -20.19 2.18 -18.53
N LEU A 4 -19.47 1.12 -18.89
CA LEU A 4 -18.86 0.22 -17.92
C LEU A 4 -17.87 0.97 -17.01
N PRO A 5 -17.82 0.65 -15.71
CA PRO A 5 -16.88 1.29 -14.79
C PRO A 5 -15.43 0.98 -15.19
N VAL A 6 -14.54 1.95 -14.97
CA VAL A 6 -13.10 1.78 -15.17
C VAL A 6 -12.52 1.09 -13.94
N VAL A 7 -12.03 -0.14 -14.11
CA VAL A 7 -11.36 -0.89 -13.04
C VAL A 7 -9.90 -0.43 -12.89
N GLY A 8 -9.45 -0.31 -11.64
CA GLY A 8 -8.06 -0.04 -11.28
C GLY A 8 -7.14 -1.24 -11.51
N ALA A 9 -5.87 -1.11 -11.13
CA ALA A 9 -4.86 -2.15 -11.26
C ALA A 9 -3.97 -2.21 -10.01
N ALA A 10 -3.67 -3.42 -9.56
CA ALA A 10 -2.64 -3.67 -8.57
C ALA A 10 -1.44 -4.27 -9.30
N MET A 11 -0.29 -3.60 -9.24
CA MET A 11 0.88 -3.93 -10.06
C MET A 11 2.18 -3.73 -9.30
N THR A 12 3.17 -4.56 -9.58
CA THR A 12 4.57 -4.28 -9.31
C THR A 12 5.08 -3.16 -10.21
N ILE A 13 6.25 -2.61 -9.90
CA ILE A 13 6.89 -1.56 -10.73
C ILE A 13 7.25 -2.11 -12.12
N ASP A 14 7.59 -3.39 -12.25
CA ASP A 14 7.91 -4.01 -13.54
C ASP A 14 6.65 -4.19 -14.40
N GLU A 15 5.53 -4.61 -13.80
CA GLU A 15 4.23 -4.64 -14.47
C GLU A 15 3.77 -3.23 -14.86
N LEU A 16 3.98 -2.24 -14.00
CA LEU A 16 3.69 -0.84 -14.32
C LEU A 16 4.46 -0.37 -15.56
N GLU A 17 5.74 -0.73 -15.69
CA GLU A 17 6.54 -0.38 -16.86
C GLU A 17 5.95 -1.00 -18.13
N ASN A 18 5.60 -2.28 -18.08
CA ASN A 18 5.04 -3.03 -19.21
C ASN A 18 3.61 -2.57 -19.59
N HIS A 19 2.82 -2.09 -18.63
CA HIS A 19 1.41 -1.74 -18.82
C HIS A 19 1.12 -0.24 -18.70
N ARG A 20 2.17 0.60 -18.74
CA ARG A 20 2.08 2.06 -18.54
C ARG A 20 1.03 2.71 -19.43
N ASN A 21 1.03 2.41 -20.73
CA ASN A 21 0.11 3.03 -21.68
C ASN A 21 -1.35 2.67 -21.38
N TRP A 22 -1.62 1.41 -21.06
CA TRP A 22 -2.96 0.92 -20.68
C TRP A 22 -3.47 1.54 -19.37
N LEU A 23 -2.56 1.78 -18.42
CA LEU A 23 -2.88 2.48 -17.19
C LEU A 23 -3.27 3.96 -17.46
N PHE A 24 -2.49 4.64 -18.30
CA PHE A 24 -2.65 6.06 -18.62
C PHE A 24 -3.89 6.34 -19.47
N GLU A 25 -4.23 5.45 -20.42
CA GLU A 25 -5.38 5.60 -21.33
C GLU A 25 -6.68 6.00 -20.61
N LYS A 26 -6.90 5.43 -19.42
CA LYS A 26 -8.10 5.68 -18.62
C LYS A 26 -7.80 6.27 -17.24
N SER A 27 -6.56 6.69 -16.98
CA SER A 27 -6.11 7.16 -15.65
C SER A 27 -6.56 6.22 -14.52
N ARG A 28 -6.38 4.91 -14.72
CA ARG A 28 -6.89 3.87 -13.81
C ARG A 28 -6.28 4.02 -12.42
N ASP A 29 -7.05 3.79 -11.36
CA ASP A 29 -6.44 3.78 -10.03
C ASP A 29 -5.38 2.69 -9.94
N LEU A 30 -4.21 3.02 -9.40
CA LEU A 30 -3.07 2.13 -9.27
C LEU A 30 -2.78 1.84 -7.80
N GLU A 31 -2.56 0.57 -7.47
CA GLU A 31 -1.97 0.12 -6.21
C GLU A 31 -0.59 -0.52 -6.49
N LEU A 32 0.49 0.10 -6.00
CA LEU A 32 1.85 -0.40 -6.15
C LEU A 32 2.16 -1.49 -5.13
N GLN A 33 2.56 -2.68 -5.60
CA GLN A 33 2.77 -3.85 -4.76
C GLN A 33 4.25 -4.15 -4.44
N SER A 34 5.20 -3.42 -5.02
CA SER A 34 6.65 -3.70 -4.89
C SER A 34 7.27 -3.45 -3.52
N PHE A 35 6.48 -3.10 -2.50
CA PHE A 35 6.94 -2.82 -1.13
C PHE A 35 6.31 -3.76 -0.08
N ILE A 36 5.78 -4.88 -0.55
CA ILE A 36 5.11 -5.90 0.25
C ILE A 36 6.07 -6.70 1.14
N ASP A 37 7.33 -6.82 0.73
CA ASP A 37 8.33 -7.69 1.37
C ASP A 37 9.14 -6.95 2.42
N ALA A 38 9.32 -7.62 3.57
CA ALA A 38 10.10 -7.12 4.69
C ALA A 38 11.57 -6.82 4.33
N ASP A 39 12.18 -7.65 3.49
CA ASP A 39 13.58 -7.49 3.09
C ASP A 39 13.79 -6.26 2.22
N VAL A 40 12.81 -5.95 1.37
CA VAL A 40 12.81 -4.73 0.55
C VAL A 40 12.77 -3.49 1.42
N LEU A 41 11.87 -3.46 2.41
CA LEU A 41 11.71 -2.33 3.32
C LEU A 41 12.84 -2.22 4.36
N ASN A 42 13.60 -3.29 4.60
CA ASN A 42 14.80 -3.26 5.44
C ASN A 42 16.05 -2.84 4.67
N GLY A 43 16.09 -3.07 3.36
CA GLY A 43 17.16 -2.61 2.48
C GLY A 43 16.95 -1.18 1.98
N ASP A 44 17.70 -0.80 0.95
CA ASP A 44 17.51 0.47 0.25
C ASP A 44 16.39 0.36 -0.80
N TRP A 45 15.18 0.75 -0.39
CA TRP A 45 14.01 0.79 -1.26
C TRP A 45 13.91 2.09 -2.07
N THR A 46 14.76 3.08 -1.81
CA THR A 46 14.64 4.42 -2.42
C THR A 46 14.80 4.42 -3.94
N PRO A 47 15.69 3.62 -4.58
CA PRO A 47 15.80 3.57 -6.03
C PRO A 47 14.54 3.01 -6.70
N ARG A 48 13.85 2.07 -6.04
CA ARG A 48 12.58 1.50 -6.52
C ARG A 48 11.46 2.55 -6.48
N ALA A 49 11.36 3.30 -5.38
CA ALA A 49 10.39 4.39 -5.27
C ALA A 49 10.66 5.49 -6.30
N ASP A 50 11.93 5.84 -6.54
CA ASP A 50 12.31 6.82 -7.55
C ASP A 50 11.99 6.34 -8.98
N ARG A 51 12.19 5.06 -9.29
CA ARG A 51 11.76 4.46 -10.57
C ARG A 51 10.24 4.52 -10.73
N ALA A 52 9.48 4.13 -9.71
CA ALA A 52 8.02 4.21 -9.75
C ALA A 52 7.54 5.64 -10.02
N ARG A 53 8.12 6.63 -9.33
CA ARG A 53 7.82 8.06 -9.55
C ARG A 53 8.09 8.50 -10.99
N LYS A 54 9.21 8.08 -11.58
CA LYS A 54 9.53 8.37 -12.99
C LYS A 54 8.52 7.74 -13.95
N LEU A 55 8.16 6.48 -13.75
CA LEU A 55 7.16 5.80 -14.57
C LEU A 55 5.80 6.48 -14.47
N LEU A 56 5.45 7.02 -13.31
CA LEU A 56 4.18 7.71 -13.08
C LEU A 56 4.20 9.20 -13.43
N ASP A 57 5.26 9.71 -14.06
CA ASP A 57 5.30 11.10 -14.46
C ASP A 57 4.18 11.43 -15.47
N GLY A 58 3.48 12.54 -15.21
CA GLY A 58 2.28 12.93 -15.95
C GLY A 58 0.99 12.14 -15.61
N PHE A 59 1.05 11.10 -14.77
CA PHE A 59 -0.13 10.30 -14.42
C PHE A 59 -1.17 11.10 -13.61
N LYS A 60 -2.45 10.95 -13.97
CA LYS A 60 -3.56 11.69 -13.34
C LYS A 60 -4.46 10.83 -12.46
N GLY A 61 -4.32 9.50 -12.52
CA GLY A 61 -5.06 8.58 -11.67
C GLY A 61 -4.60 8.62 -10.21
N ARG A 62 -5.36 7.97 -9.32
CA ARG A 62 -4.94 7.83 -7.92
C ARG A 62 -3.87 6.75 -7.83
N VAL A 63 -2.88 6.97 -6.97
CA VAL A 63 -1.80 6.03 -6.73
C VAL A 63 -1.75 5.73 -5.24
N GLY A 64 -1.89 4.46 -4.91
CA GLY A 64 -1.71 3.89 -3.58
C GLY A 64 -0.51 2.94 -3.52
N ILE A 65 -0.11 2.57 -2.32
CA ILE A 65 0.84 1.47 -2.09
C ILE A 65 0.14 0.38 -1.28
N HIS A 66 0.38 -0.86 -1.68
CA HIS A 66 0.01 -2.04 -0.92
C HIS A 66 0.97 -2.26 0.24
N GLY A 67 0.41 -2.45 1.43
CA GLY A 67 1.17 -2.60 2.65
C GLY A 67 1.87 -3.95 2.79
N PRO A 68 2.99 -4.00 3.53
CA PRO A 68 3.71 -5.23 3.74
C PRO A 68 2.86 -6.16 4.59
N PHE A 69 2.77 -7.41 4.18
CA PHE A 69 2.08 -8.45 4.93
C PHE A 69 2.79 -9.81 4.87
N TRP A 70 3.77 -9.98 3.97
CA TRP A 70 4.53 -11.21 3.89
C TRP A 70 5.48 -11.36 5.08
N GLY A 71 5.44 -12.54 5.70
CA GLY A 71 6.34 -12.93 6.79
C GLY A 71 5.87 -12.54 8.20
N PHE A 72 4.67 -11.99 8.39
CA PHE A 72 4.15 -11.68 9.73
C PHE A 72 2.63 -11.63 9.82
N VAL A 73 2.10 -11.86 11.03
CA VAL A 73 0.67 -11.71 11.33
C VAL A 73 0.41 -10.28 11.83
N ILE A 74 -0.18 -9.43 10.97
CA ILE A 74 -0.46 -8.02 11.28
C ILE A 74 -1.35 -7.88 12.52
N ALA A 75 -2.31 -8.79 12.71
CA ALA A 75 -3.25 -8.76 13.83
C ALA A 75 -2.80 -9.62 15.04
N SER A 76 -1.49 -9.78 15.24
CA SER A 76 -0.97 -10.51 16.41
C SER A 76 -1.40 -9.84 17.72
N GLN A 77 -1.75 -10.65 18.73
CA GLN A 77 -2.02 -10.17 20.08
C GLN A 77 -0.74 -10.00 20.90
N ASP A 78 0.32 -10.69 20.50
CA ASP A 78 1.63 -10.63 21.14
C ASP A 78 2.19 -9.19 21.07
N PRO A 79 2.56 -8.56 22.20
CA PRO A 79 3.07 -7.20 22.22
C PRO A 79 4.37 -7.01 21.42
N ASP A 80 5.26 -7.99 21.40
CA ASP A 80 6.55 -7.90 20.72
C ASP A 80 6.35 -8.00 19.21
N ILE A 81 5.47 -8.90 18.77
CA ILE A 81 5.08 -8.99 17.35
C ILE A 81 4.36 -7.72 16.91
N ARG A 82 3.47 -7.14 17.72
CA ARG A 82 2.81 -5.85 17.40
C ARG A 82 3.80 -4.70 17.23
N ALA A 83 4.91 -4.69 17.99
CA ALA A 83 5.97 -3.70 17.81
C ALA A 83 6.65 -3.86 16.44
N VAL A 84 6.94 -5.10 16.02
CA VAL A 84 7.50 -5.39 14.69
C VAL A 84 6.53 -4.97 13.58
N VAL A 85 5.24 -5.31 13.70
CA VAL A 85 4.19 -4.92 12.74
C VAL A 85 4.10 -3.40 12.63
N SER A 86 4.04 -2.70 13.76
CA SER A 86 3.92 -1.24 13.78
C SER A 86 5.11 -0.58 13.08
N ARG A 87 6.34 -1.02 13.40
CA ARG A 87 7.54 -0.56 12.71
C ARG A 87 7.45 -0.81 11.21
N ARG A 88 6.99 -2.00 10.80
CA ARG A 88 6.91 -2.38 9.40
C ARG A 88 5.87 -1.57 8.62
N MET A 89 4.72 -1.27 9.22
CA MET A 89 3.69 -0.41 8.62
C MET A 89 4.18 1.03 8.46
N LEU A 90 4.93 1.55 9.44
CA LEU A 90 5.53 2.87 9.36
C LEU A 90 6.57 2.97 8.24
N GLN A 91 7.44 1.97 8.10
CA GLN A 91 8.38 1.90 6.97
C GLN A 91 7.67 1.91 5.63
N GLY A 92 6.55 1.19 5.54
CA GLY A 92 5.69 1.24 4.37
C GLY A 92 5.18 2.64 4.04
N LEU A 93 4.66 3.36 5.04
CA LEU A 93 4.18 4.73 4.89
C LEU A 93 5.29 5.70 4.44
N ASP A 94 6.55 5.46 4.81
CA ASP A 94 7.68 6.29 4.38
C ASP A 94 7.94 6.23 2.87
N VAL A 95 7.46 5.19 2.18
CA VAL A 95 7.61 5.03 0.73
C VAL A 95 6.72 6.02 -0.05
N ALA A 96 5.51 6.26 0.44
CA ALA A 96 4.49 7.04 -0.25
C ALA A 96 4.94 8.44 -0.73
N PRO A 97 5.54 9.30 0.11
CA PRO A 97 6.01 10.61 -0.34
C PRO A 97 7.09 10.54 -1.44
N ARG A 98 7.80 9.41 -1.58
CA ARG A 98 8.88 9.25 -2.58
C ARG A 98 8.38 8.65 -3.91
N SER A 99 7.35 7.82 -3.89
CA SER A 99 6.87 7.04 -5.04
C SER A 99 5.71 7.68 -5.83
N ALA A 100 5.35 8.93 -5.53
CA ALA A 100 4.17 9.65 -6.04
C ALA A 100 2.81 9.11 -5.52
N ALA A 101 2.81 8.11 -4.65
CA ALA A 101 1.60 7.62 -4.01
C ALA A 101 1.03 8.63 -3.00
N ARG A 102 -0.29 8.78 -2.99
CA ARG A 102 -1.01 9.66 -2.04
C ARG A 102 -1.71 8.88 -0.94
N THR A 103 -1.93 7.59 -1.17
CA THR A 103 -2.65 6.71 -0.27
C THR A 103 -1.86 5.44 0.02
N TRP A 104 -2.22 4.80 1.12
CA TRP A 104 -1.66 3.53 1.57
C TRP A 104 -2.80 2.57 1.91
N SER A 105 -2.74 1.33 1.46
CA SER A 105 -3.65 0.26 1.86
C SER A 105 -2.87 -0.79 2.66
N SER A 106 -3.46 -1.33 3.72
CA SER A 106 -2.90 -2.49 4.42
C SER A 106 -3.93 -3.61 4.42
N THR A 107 -3.56 -4.80 3.98
CA THR A 107 -4.42 -5.98 4.10
C THR A 107 -4.23 -6.58 5.48
N ALA A 108 -5.23 -6.49 6.37
CA ALA A 108 -5.18 -7.21 7.65
C ALA A 108 -5.45 -8.71 7.42
N PRO A 109 -4.74 -9.65 8.08
CA PRO A 109 -5.07 -11.06 8.00
C PRO A 109 -6.42 -11.29 8.66
N ILE A 110 -7.19 -12.14 7.98
CA ILE A 110 -8.59 -12.43 8.20
C ILE A 110 -8.74 -13.21 9.51
N ARG A 111 -9.56 -12.71 10.46
CA ARG A 111 -10.27 -13.62 11.37
C ARG A 111 -11.25 -14.43 10.52
N PRO A 112 -11.35 -15.76 10.67
CA PRO A 112 -12.37 -16.54 9.94
C PRO A 112 -13.76 -15.88 10.11
N GLY A 113 -14.36 -15.44 8.98
CA GLY A 113 -15.71 -14.86 8.96
C GLY A 113 -15.83 -13.32 8.88
N ALA A 114 -14.75 -12.54 8.76
CA ALA A 114 -14.83 -11.08 8.63
C ALA A 114 -14.72 -10.59 7.16
N ILE A 115 -15.56 -9.62 6.78
CA ILE A 115 -15.56 -8.96 5.46
C ILE A 115 -14.36 -7.99 5.38
N THR A 116 -13.62 -8.04 4.26
CA THR A 116 -12.46 -7.20 3.97
C THR A 116 -12.75 -5.71 4.18
N THR A 117 -12.02 -5.04 5.06
CA THR A 117 -11.98 -3.58 5.13
C THR A 117 -10.58 -3.11 4.75
N SER A 118 -10.41 -2.71 3.49
CA SER A 118 -9.21 -1.97 3.06
C SER A 118 -9.32 -0.56 3.64
N THR A 119 -8.47 -0.23 4.60
CA THR A 119 -8.39 1.15 5.12
C THR A 119 -7.40 1.92 4.27
N THR A 120 -7.91 2.88 3.49
CA THR A 120 -7.08 3.82 2.73
C THR A 120 -6.63 4.94 3.65
N ILE A 121 -5.33 5.03 3.92
CA ILE A 121 -4.75 6.04 4.81
C ILE A 121 -4.06 7.12 3.97
N PRO A 122 -4.33 8.42 4.20
CA PRO A 122 -3.56 9.50 3.58
C PRO A 122 -2.09 9.39 3.99
N ALA A 123 -1.16 9.45 3.03
CA ALA A 123 0.28 9.36 3.28
C ALA A 123 0.82 10.41 4.28
N SER A 124 0.11 11.52 4.47
CA SER A 124 0.45 12.58 5.43
C SER A 124 0.15 12.24 6.89
N ALA A 125 -0.62 11.18 7.17
CA ALA A 125 -1.07 10.83 8.52
C ALA A 125 -0.07 9.89 9.23
N LYS A 126 1.12 10.38 9.58
CA LYS A 126 2.09 9.59 10.37
C LYS A 126 1.62 9.30 11.80
N ALA A 127 0.70 10.10 12.35
CA ALA A 127 0.30 10.01 13.77
C ALA A 127 -1.06 9.31 14.02
N SER A 128 -2.06 9.47 13.15
CA SER A 128 -3.44 8.98 13.41
C SER A 128 -3.68 7.51 13.05
N SER A 129 -2.82 6.94 12.21
CA SER A 129 -2.96 5.61 11.60
C SER A 129 -2.78 4.46 12.60
N ILE A 130 -1.99 4.67 13.65
CA ILE A 130 -1.77 3.71 14.74
C ILE A 130 -3.04 3.52 15.59
N ILE A 131 -3.93 4.53 15.63
CA ILE A 131 -5.13 4.51 16.49
C ILE A 131 -6.23 3.60 15.91
N ALA A 132 -6.31 3.45 14.58
CA ALA A 132 -7.29 2.56 13.94
C ALA A 132 -7.03 1.08 14.29
N ILE A 133 -5.75 0.67 14.34
CA ILE A 133 -5.37 -0.68 14.77
C ILE A 133 -5.62 -0.89 16.28
N ARG A 134 -5.44 0.15 17.10
CA ARG A 134 -5.74 0.11 18.54
C ARG A 134 -7.22 -0.05 18.87
N ARG A 135 -8.15 0.36 18.00
CA ARG A 135 -9.60 0.29 18.26
C ARG A 135 -10.24 -1.05 17.94
N CYS A 136 -9.59 -1.92 17.16
CA CYS A 136 -10.07 -3.31 16.92
C CYS A 136 -9.75 -4.28 18.08
N GLY A 137 -9.15 -3.80 19.18
CA GLY A 137 -8.62 -4.60 20.27
C GLY A 137 -9.23 -4.33 21.65
N LYS A 138 -10.43 -3.75 21.75
CA LYS A 138 -11.18 -3.77 23.01
C LYS A 138 -12.53 -4.47 22.80
N PRO A 139 -12.92 -5.37 23.72
CA PRO A 139 -14.20 -6.06 23.67
C PRO A 139 -15.37 -5.06 23.71
#